data_AF-B7PL30-F1
#
_entry.id   AF-B7PL30-F1
#
_cell.length_a   1.000
_cell.length_b   1.000
_cell.length_c   1.000
_cell.angle_alpha   90.00
_cell.angle_beta   90.00
_cell.angle_gamma   90.00
#
_symmetry.space_group_name_H-M   'P 1'
#
loop_
_entity.id
_entity.type
_entity.pdbx_description
1 polymer ?
#
loop_
_entity_poly.entity_id
_entity_poly.type
_entity_poly.pdbx_seq_one_letter_code
_entity_poly.pdbx_strand_id
1 'polypeptide(L)'
;MLNDYPSIEKFLCEKEVLYRPENMVFCDNEITGLATLNGQAWLDNRRICIRVLRDMGFGKKPMEEHIKEESRHLVKRLEGTDGSAVLVQGHVAASTSNNVSALVFGSLYDFEDPRRKAMVENLEEFMKALGTGTMIEFFPEWIRAVVMALPFARVVAIKNVIRNLIELTSVDRVQYRIQEEIDKIVGRDRQPTWEDRHRMPYTVAAIWEMYRCKPTLTLPRA
;
A
#
# COMPACT_ATOMS: atom_id res chain seq x y z
N MET A 1 -18.68 -12.60 -13.63
CA MET A 1 -17.92 -11.35 -13.38
C MET A 1 -18.91 -10.29 -12.94
N LEU A 2 -18.65 -9.63 -11.81
CA LEU A 2 -19.45 -8.51 -11.30
C LEU A 2 -18.75 -7.21 -11.70
N ASN A 3 -19.48 -6.25 -12.26
CA ASN A 3 -18.90 -5.04 -12.85
C ASN A 3 -19.61 -3.75 -12.42
N ASP A 4 -20.84 -3.82 -11.92
CA ASP A 4 -21.59 -2.68 -11.41
C ASP A 4 -21.52 -2.56 -9.89
N TYR A 5 -21.52 -1.32 -9.39
CA TYR A 5 -21.41 -1.03 -7.96
C TYR A 5 -22.52 -1.70 -7.12
N PRO A 6 -23.82 -1.62 -7.49
CA PRO A 6 -24.89 -2.24 -6.68
C PRO A 6 -24.73 -3.76 -6.55
N SER A 7 -24.34 -4.45 -7.62
CA SER A 7 -24.12 -5.90 -7.57
C SER A 7 -22.87 -6.26 -6.77
N ILE A 8 -21.79 -5.48 -6.90
CA ILE A 8 -20.56 -5.69 -6.10
C ILE A 8 -20.83 -5.44 -4.61
N GLU A 9 -21.55 -4.37 -4.26
CA GLU A 9 -21.91 -4.05 -2.88
C GLU A 9 -22.76 -5.16 -2.27
N LYS A 10 -23.83 -5.56 -2.95
CA LYS A 10 -24.70 -6.65 -2.51
C LYS A 10 -23.91 -7.94 -2.32
N PHE A 11 -23.08 -8.31 -3.30
CA PHE A 11 -22.26 -9.51 -3.26
C PHE A 11 -21.28 -9.46 -2.08
N LEU A 12 -20.47 -8.41 -1.94
CA LEU A 12 -19.46 -8.34 -0.87
C LEU A 12 -20.04 -8.27 0.56
N CYS A 13 -21.33 -7.98 0.71
CA CYS A 13 -22.06 -8.03 1.97
C CYS A 13 -22.62 -9.42 2.33
N GLU A 14 -22.72 -10.34 1.37
CA GLU A 14 -23.17 -11.71 1.61
C GLU A 14 -22.04 -12.54 2.26
N LYS A 15 -22.38 -13.28 3.32
CA LYS A 15 -21.39 -14.07 4.08
C LYS A 15 -20.83 -15.25 3.28
N GLU A 16 -21.62 -15.74 2.33
CA GLU A 16 -21.34 -16.94 1.54
C GLU A 16 -20.19 -16.74 0.55
N VAL A 17 -19.95 -15.48 0.15
CA VAL A 17 -18.96 -15.11 -0.88
C VAL A 17 -17.73 -14.43 -0.28
N LEU A 18 -17.50 -14.63 1.02
CA LEU A 18 -16.29 -14.18 1.69
C LEU A 18 -15.14 -15.18 1.52
N TYR A 19 -15.40 -16.34 0.90
CA TYR A 19 -14.42 -17.40 0.72
C TYR A 19 -13.29 -16.94 -0.24
N ARG A 20 -12.07 -17.32 0.10
CA ARG A 20 -10.87 -17.10 -0.71
C ARG A 20 -10.63 -18.34 -1.57
N PRO A 21 -10.50 -18.18 -2.90
CA PRO A 21 -10.33 -19.31 -3.78
C PRO A 21 -8.97 -20.00 -3.53
N GLU A 22 -8.96 -21.33 -3.63
CA GLU A 22 -7.79 -22.17 -3.29
C GLU A 22 -6.66 -22.07 -4.31
N ASN A 23 -6.93 -21.61 -5.53
CA ASN A 23 -5.95 -21.39 -6.60
C ASN A 23 -5.24 -20.03 -6.53
N MET A 24 -5.35 -19.33 -5.40
CA MET A 24 -4.66 -18.07 -5.19
C MET A 24 -3.14 -18.33 -5.10
N VAL A 25 -2.32 -17.45 -5.68
CA VAL A 25 -0.84 -17.59 -5.72
C VAL A 25 -0.21 -17.84 -4.34
N PHE A 26 -0.89 -17.39 -3.27
CA PHE A 26 -0.47 -17.61 -1.88
C PHE A 26 -0.70 -19.04 -1.37
N CYS A 27 -1.71 -19.75 -1.87
CA CYS A 27 -2.06 -21.10 -1.44
C CYS A 27 -1.08 -22.14 -1.99
N ASP A 28 -0.56 -21.94 -3.21
CA ASP A 28 0.43 -22.81 -3.85
C ASP A 28 1.76 -22.92 -3.09
N ASN A 29 2.05 -21.94 -2.22
CA ASN A 29 3.33 -21.82 -1.50
C ASN A 29 3.22 -22.16 0.00
N GLU A 30 2.15 -22.87 0.42
CA GLU A 30 1.87 -23.21 1.84
C GLU A 30 1.78 -21.99 2.79
N ILE A 31 1.57 -20.78 2.24
CA ILE A 31 1.47 -19.55 3.04
C ILE A 31 0.06 -19.46 3.63
N THR A 32 -0.12 -19.98 4.84
CA THR A 32 -1.34 -19.80 5.63
C THR A 32 -1.37 -18.45 6.36
N GLY A 33 -2.42 -17.66 6.13
CA GLY A 33 -2.59 -16.36 6.78
C GLY A 33 -3.93 -15.69 6.47
N LEU A 34 -4.04 -14.40 6.75
CA LEU A 34 -5.29 -13.64 6.54
C LEU A 34 -5.77 -13.60 5.07
N ALA A 35 -4.86 -13.82 4.12
CA ALA A 35 -5.16 -13.82 2.69
C ALA A 35 -5.67 -15.16 2.17
N THR A 36 -5.37 -16.27 2.85
CA THR A 36 -5.60 -17.65 2.37
C THR A 36 -6.54 -18.47 3.25
N LEU A 37 -6.63 -18.16 4.56
CA LEU A 37 -7.53 -18.85 5.47
C LEU A 37 -9.00 -18.54 5.17
N ASN A 38 -9.87 -19.50 5.47
CA ASN A 38 -11.32 -19.39 5.35
C ASN A 38 -12.05 -19.79 6.64
N GLY A 39 -13.35 -19.48 6.70
CA GLY A 39 -14.24 -19.89 7.80
C GLY A 39 -13.82 -19.40 9.19
N GLN A 40 -13.95 -20.26 10.19
CA GLN A 40 -13.68 -19.92 11.59
C GLN A 40 -12.19 -19.62 11.83
N ALA A 41 -11.29 -20.35 11.18
CA ALA A 41 -9.84 -20.11 11.26
C ALA A 41 -9.46 -18.70 10.81
N TRP A 42 -10.08 -18.20 9.73
CA TRP A 42 -9.90 -16.82 9.29
C TRP A 42 -10.44 -15.80 10.29
N LEU A 43 -11.64 -16.04 10.83
CA LEU A 43 -12.26 -15.13 11.80
C LEU A 43 -11.42 -15.00 13.07
N ASP A 44 -10.92 -16.12 13.59
CA ASP A 44 -10.08 -16.14 14.78
C ASP A 44 -8.73 -15.50 14.52
N ASN A 45 -8.06 -15.85 13.41
CA ASN A 45 -6.80 -15.23 13.03
C ASN A 45 -6.94 -13.71 12.85
N ARG A 46 -7.97 -13.26 12.12
CA ARG A 46 -8.25 -11.82 11.93
C ARG A 46 -8.50 -11.10 13.25
N ARG A 47 -9.30 -11.71 14.14
CA ARG A 47 -9.61 -11.13 15.46
C ARG A 47 -8.34 -11.00 16.30
N ILE A 48 -7.50 -12.02 16.31
CA ILE A 48 -6.22 -12.01 17.03
C ILE A 48 -5.28 -10.95 16.43
N CYS A 49 -5.07 -10.94 15.12
CA CYS A 49 -4.22 -9.94 14.46
C CYS A 49 -4.67 -8.50 14.76
N ILE A 50 -5.95 -8.19 14.60
CA ILE A 50 -6.46 -6.83 14.88
C ILE A 50 -6.29 -6.46 16.36
N ARG A 51 -6.49 -7.41 17.28
CA ARG A 51 -6.27 -7.20 18.72
C ARG A 51 -4.80 -6.87 18.99
N VAL A 52 -3.89 -7.72 18.51
CA VAL A 52 -2.44 -7.56 18.70
C VAL A 52 -1.95 -6.23 18.11
N LEU A 53 -2.38 -5.89 16.89
CA LEU A 53 -2.03 -4.60 16.28
C LEU A 53 -2.50 -3.43 17.13
N ARG A 54 -3.73 -3.47 17.67
CA ARG A 54 -4.26 -2.43 18.55
C ARG A 54 -3.48 -2.35 19.87
N ASP A 55 -3.08 -3.49 20.43
CA ASP A 55 -2.28 -3.55 21.66
C ASP A 55 -0.89 -2.93 21.44
N MET A 56 -0.29 -3.16 20.27
CA MET A 56 0.98 -2.55 19.83
C MET A 56 0.88 -1.06 19.47
N GLY A 57 -0.31 -0.45 19.51
CA GLY A 57 -0.48 0.98 19.29
C GLY A 57 -1.12 1.37 17.96
N PHE A 58 -1.51 0.41 17.11
CA PHE A 58 -2.21 0.70 15.86
C PHE A 58 -3.50 1.50 16.10
N GLY A 59 -3.61 2.66 15.45
CA GLY A 59 -4.74 3.58 15.60
C GLY A 59 -4.77 4.36 16.92
N LYS A 60 -3.66 4.35 17.69
CA LYS A 60 -3.50 5.13 18.93
C LYS A 60 -2.44 6.22 18.76
N LYS A 61 -2.39 7.17 19.70
CA LYS A 61 -1.40 8.27 19.72
C LYS A 61 0.08 7.84 19.56
N PRO A 62 0.55 6.72 20.17
CA PRO A 62 1.94 6.30 19.97
C PRO A 62 2.31 6.04 18.51
N MET A 63 1.40 5.46 17.73
CA MET A 63 1.63 5.24 16.29
C MET A 63 1.62 6.56 15.51
N GLU A 64 0.74 7.50 15.87
CA GLU A 64 0.72 8.82 15.25
C GLU A 64 2.05 9.57 15.45
N GLU A 65 2.57 9.58 16.68
CA GLU A 65 3.85 10.21 17.00
C GLU A 65 5.01 9.50 16.28
N HIS A 66 4.94 8.18 16.11
CA HIS A 66 5.90 7.44 15.32
C HIS A 66 5.86 7.86 13.83
N ILE A 67 4.68 7.93 13.23
CA ILE A 67 4.51 8.35 11.82
C ILE A 67 5.01 9.77 11.61
N LYS A 68 4.77 10.67 12.57
CA LYS A 68 5.30 12.04 12.55
C LYS A 68 6.83 12.07 12.56
N GLU A 69 7.45 11.30 13.45
CA GLU A 69 8.92 11.25 13.52
C GLU A 69 9.53 10.68 12.25
N GLU A 70 8.95 9.62 11.68
CA GLU A 70 9.41 9.07 10.41
C GLU A 70 9.18 10.05 9.24
N SER A 71 8.09 10.83 9.26
CA SER A 71 7.84 11.89 8.28
C SER A 71 8.92 12.97 8.36
N ARG A 72 9.34 13.36 9.57
CA ARG A 72 10.44 14.31 9.79
C ARG A 72 11.76 13.77 9.23
N HIS A 73 12.04 12.49 9.44
CA HIS A 73 13.21 11.83 8.87
C HIS A 73 13.18 11.79 7.34
N LEU A 74 12.02 11.52 6.75
CA LEU A 74 11.85 11.53 5.30
C LEU A 74 12.10 12.92 4.70
N VAL A 75 11.54 13.98 5.30
CA VAL A 75 11.76 15.37 4.85
C VAL A 75 13.25 15.73 4.91
N LYS A 76 13.91 15.46 6.05
CA LYS A 76 15.35 15.74 6.23
C LYS A 76 16.21 15.00 5.18
N ARG A 77 15.81 13.80 4.78
CA ARG A 77 16.50 13.03 3.75
C ARG A 77 16.31 13.62 2.36
N LEU A 78 15.13 14.13 2.05
CA LEU A 78 14.88 14.83 0.78
C LEU A 78 15.62 16.16 0.73
N GLU A 79 15.71 16.90 1.84
CA GLU A 79 16.52 18.14 1.92
C GLU A 79 17.99 17.90 1.63
N GLY A 80 18.56 16.80 2.14
CA GLY A 80 19.97 16.43 1.93
C GLY A 80 20.35 16.00 0.50
N THR A 81 19.42 16.05 -0.46
CA THR A 81 19.67 15.69 -1.86
C THR A 81 20.01 16.91 -2.75
N ASP A 82 20.12 18.11 -2.17
CA ASP A 82 20.61 19.35 -2.79
C ASP A 82 20.02 19.64 -4.18
N GLY A 83 18.73 19.34 -4.38
CA GLY A 83 18.00 19.60 -5.63
C GLY A 83 18.33 18.64 -6.77
N SER A 84 19.08 17.57 -6.53
CA SER A 84 19.31 16.52 -7.52
C SER A 84 18.03 15.72 -7.81
N ALA A 85 17.91 15.20 -9.04
CA ALA A 85 16.77 14.37 -9.41
C ALA A 85 16.81 13.05 -8.63
N VAL A 86 15.84 12.85 -7.73
CA VAL A 86 15.73 11.64 -6.90
C VAL A 86 14.45 10.87 -7.16
N LEU A 87 14.55 9.55 -7.06
CA LEU A 87 13.38 8.67 -7.13
C LEU A 87 12.61 8.69 -5.80
N VAL A 88 11.63 9.59 -5.69
CA VAL A 88 10.81 9.78 -4.48
C VAL A 88 10.14 8.48 -4.03
N GLN A 89 9.74 7.61 -4.97
CA GLN A 89 9.08 6.35 -4.68
C GLN A 89 9.89 5.46 -3.73
N GLY A 90 11.21 5.33 -3.93
CA GLY A 90 12.05 4.48 -3.08
C GLY A 90 12.17 5.01 -1.65
N HIS A 91 12.25 6.32 -1.48
CA HIS A 91 12.30 6.95 -0.17
C HIS A 91 10.97 6.80 0.60
N VAL A 92 9.84 6.97 -0.09
CA VAL A 92 8.51 6.80 0.50
C VAL A 92 8.22 5.34 0.85
N ALA A 93 8.61 4.40 -0.03
CA ALA A 93 8.46 2.96 0.24
C ALA A 93 9.27 2.54 1.48
N ALA A 94 10.50 3.01 1.61
CA ALA A 94 11.33 2.76 2.78
C ALA A 94 10.73 3.32 4.08
N SER A 95 10.24 4.57 4.05
CA SER A 95 9.57 5.21 5.20
C SER A 95 8.29 4.46 5.62
N THR A 96 7.49 4.03 4.64
CA THR A 96 6.28 3.25 4.90
C THR A 96 6.59 1.88 5.49
N SER A 97 7.64 1.22 5.00
CA SER A 97 8.12 -0.06 5.55
C SER A 97 8.58 0.08 7.00
N ASN A 98 9.21 1.20 7.37
CA ASN A 98 9.63 1.44 8.75
C ASN A 98 8.45 1.53 9.71
N ASN A 99 7.37 2.23 9.33
CA ASN A 99 6.15 2.30 10.13
C ASN A 99 5.55 0.90 10.38
N VAL A 100 5.59 0.03 9.37
CA VAL A 100 5.13 -1.37 9.48
C VAL A 100 6.07 -2.19 10.36
N SER A 101 7.39 -2.08 10.15
CA SER A 101 8.40 -2.79 10.94
C SER A 101 8.39 -2.38 12.42
N ALA A 102 8.19 -1.10 12.72
CA ALA A 102 8.03 -0.61 14.08
C ALA A 102 6.79 -1.22 14.75
N LEU A 103 5.68 -1.36 14.00
CA LEU A 103 4.47 -1.99 14.50
C LEU A 103 4.63 -3.50 14.74
N VAL A 104 5.26 -4.21 13.81
CA VAL A 104 5.31 -5.69 13.83
C VAL A 104 6.47 -6.22 14.68
N PHE A 105 7.65 -5.60 14.60
CA PHE A 105 8.86 -6.07 15.28
C PHE A 105 9.20 -5.27 16.54
N GLY A 106 8.54 -4.13 16.78
CA GLY A 106 8.83 -3.26 17.92
C GLY A 106 10.21 -2.60 17.86
N SER A 107 10.96 -2.79 16.78
CA SER A 107 12.31 -2.27 16.59
C SER A 107 12.42 -1.45 15.32
N LEU A 108 13.04 -0.28 15.45
CA LEU A 108 13.44 0.56 14.33
C LEU A 108 14.70 -0.04 13.72
N TYR A 109 14.65 -0.40 12.45
CA TYR A 109 15.86 -0.69 11.69
C TYR A 109 16.41 0.62 11.15
N ASP A 110 17.72 0.85 11.34
CA ASP A 110 18.39 1.98 10.72
C ASP A 110 18.26 1.88 9.19
N PHE A 111 18.24 3.04 8.52
CA PHE A 111 18.13 3.08 7.07
C PHE A 111 19.29 2.32 6.39
N GLU A 112 20.48 2.35 6.97
CA GLU A 112 21.62 1.60 6.44
C GLU A 112 21.67 0.13 6.88
N ASP A 113 20.72 -0.35 7.71
CA ASP A 113 20.71 -1.74 8.17
C ASP A 113 20.50 -2.70 6.97
N PRO A 114 21.43 -3.66 6.73
CA PRO A 114 21.33 -4.61 5.65
C PRO A 114 20.03 -5.42 5.67
N ARG A 115 19.50 -5.74 6.87
CA ARG A 115 18.26 -6.51 7.03
C ARG A 115 17.05 -5.75 6.52
N ARG A 116 17.05 -4.42 6.70
CA ARG A 116 15.99 -3.54 6.21
C ARG A 116 16.04 -3.41 4.69
N LYS A 117 17.23 -3.23 4.12
CA LYS A 117 17.41 -3.19 2.65
C LYS A 117 16.89 -4.47 2.02
N ALA A 118 17.29 -5.63 2.55
CA ALA A 118 16.78 -6.92 2.12
C ALA A 118 15.25 -7.04 2.27
N MET A 119 14.68 -6.56 3.39
CA MET A 119 13.22 -6.58 3.59
C MET A 119 12.47 -5.70 2.58
N VAL A 120 12.96 -4.50 2.29
CA VAL A 120 12.36 -3.59 1.31
C VAL A 120 12.49 -4.14 -0.10
N GLU A 121 13.66 -4.67 -0.48
CA GLU A 121 13.87 -5.31 -1.78
C GLU A 121 12.93 -6.51 -1.97
N ASN A 122 12.83 -7.39 -0.97
CA ASN A 122 11.90 -8.51 -0.99
C ASN A 122 10.43 -8.05 -1.07
N LEU A 123 10.06 -6.99 -0.34
CA LEU A 123 8.71 -6.44 -0.37
C LEU A 123 8.38 -5.80 -1.73
N GLU A 124 9.32 -5.09 -2.33
CA GLU A 124 9.15 -4.52 -3.67
C GLU A 124 9.03 -5.59 -4.75
N GLU A 125 9.86 -6.64 -4.70
CA GLU A 125 9.76 -7.77 -5.60
C GLU A 125 8.43 -8.51 -5.45
N PHE A 126 8.01 -8.75 -4.20
CA PHE A 126 6.72 -9.32 -3.89
C PHE A 126 5.56 -8.48 -4.44
N MET A 127 5.58 -7.16 -4.22
CA MET A 127 4.54 -6.26 -4.74
C MET A 127 4.52 -6.21 -6.27
N LYS A 128 5.68 -6.26 -6.93
CA LYS A 128 5.79 -6.37 -8.39
C LYS A 128 5.18 -7.70 -8.89
N ALA A 129 5.48 -8.81 -8.21
CA ALA A 129 4.93 -10.13 -8.52
C ALA A 129 3.40 -10.19 -8.36
N LEU A 130 2.85 -9.58 -7.29
CA LEU A 130 1.41 -9.47 -7.08
C LEU A 130 0.72 -8.59 -8.13
N GLY A 131 1.32 -7.46 -8.51
CA GLY A 131 0.79 -6.58 -9.55
C GLY A 131 0.73 -7.25 -10.93
N THR A 132 1.66 -8.17 -11.22
CA THR A 132 1.62 -9.00 -12.43
C THR A 132 0.65 -10.19 -12.30
N GLY A 133 0.38 -10.67 -11.09
CA GLY A 133 -0.46 -11.84 -10.82
C GLY A 133 -1.96 -11.63 -11.07
N THR A 134 -2.47 -10.42 -10.89
CA THR A 134 -3.93 -10.13 -10.97
C THR A 134 -4.56 -10.42 -12.34
N MET A 135 -3.80 -10.34 -13.44
CA MET A 135 -4.28 -10.73 -14.78
C MET A 135 -4.03 -12.21 -15.08
N ILE A 136 -3.08 -12.83 -14.37
CA ILE A 136 -2.64 -14.21 -14.59
C ILE A 136 -3.54 -15.20 -13.85
N GLU A 137 -4.18 -14.78 -12.75
CA GLU A 137 -5.12 -15.57 -11.95
C GLU A 137 -6.39 -16.02 -12.71
N PHE A 138 -6.73 -15.37 -13.83
CA PHE A 138 -7.86 -15.77 -14.69
C PHE A 138 -7.47 -16.80 -15.77
N PHE A 139 -6.19 -17.15 -15.92
CA PHE A 139 -5.75 -18.11 -16.92
C PHE A 139 -5.75 -19.55 -16.37
N PRO A 140 -6.06 -20.56 -17.22
CA PRO A 140 -5.84 -21.97 -16.89
C PRO A 140 -4.42 -22.24 -16.38
N GLU A 141 -4.25 -23.19 -15.46
CA GLU A 141 -2.99 -23.44 -14.76
C GLU A 141 -1.77 -23.63 -15.67
N TRP A 142 -1.95 -24.30 -16.81
CA TRP A 142 -0.88 -24.51 -17.79
C TRP A 142 -0.44 -23.22 -18.49
N ILE A 143 -1.35 -22.28 -18.73
CA ILE A 143 -1.03 -20.96 -19.30
C ILE A 143 -0.31 -20.12 -18.25
N ARG A 144 -0.72 -20.17 -16.98
CA ARG A 144 -0.03 -19.48 -15.88
C ARG A 144 1.42 -19.94 -15.76
N ALA A 145 1.69 -21.24 -15.81
CA ALA A 145 3.05 -21.77 -15.75
C ALA A 145 3.94 -21.26 -16.90
N VAL A 146 3.38 -21.17 -18.12
CA VAL A 146 4.08 -20.67 -19.31
C VAL A 146 4.28 -19.15 -19.25
N VAL A 147 3.28 -18.38 -18.82
CA VAL A 147 3.35 -16.91 -18.73
C VAL A 147 4.32 -16.47 -17.63
N MET A 148 4.35 -17.17 -16.50
CA MET A 148 5.31 -16.93 -15.41
C MET A 148 6.76 -17.27 -15.80
N ALA A 149 6.97 -18.15 -16.78
CA ALA A 149 8.29 -18.51 -17.29
C ALA A 149 8.84 -17.52 -18.33
N LEU A 150 8.02 -16.61 -18.88
CA LEU A 150 8.43 -15.72 -19.96
C LEU A 150 8.91 -14.33 -19.46
N PRO A 151 10.10 -13.85 -19.89
CA PRO A 151 10.65 -12.57 -19.44
C PRO A 151 9.89 -11.32 -19.94
N PHE A 152 8.98 -11.45 -20.90
CA PHE A 152 8.29 -10.33 -21.55
C PHE A 152 7.16 -9.69 -20.71
N ALA A 153 6.60 -10.41 -19.73
CA ALA A 153 5.61 -9.85 -18.81
C ALA A 153 6.17 -8.65 -18.01
N ARG A 154 7.49 -8.66 -17.73
CA ARG A 154 8.20 -7.58 -17.04
C ARG A 154 8.21 -6.24 -17.82
N VAL A 155 8.18 -6.29 -19.15
CA VAL A 155 8.31 -5.10 -20.01
C VAL A 155 6.98 -4.33 -20.15
N VAL A 156 5.84 -5.02 -20.05
CA VAL A 156 4.51 -4.41 -20.15
C VAL A 156 4.18 -3.54 -18.92
N ALA A 157 4.67 -3.92 -17.73
CA ALA A 157 4.52 -3.13 -16.50
C ALA A 157 5.31 -1.81 -16.53
N ILE A 158 6.53 -1.84 -17.08
CA ILE A 158 7.42 -0.66 -17.17
C ILE A 158 6.80 0.43 -18.07
N LYS A 159 6.14 0.05 -19.18
CA LYS A 159 5.48 0.97 -20.12
C LYS A 159 4.24 1.68 -19.54
N ASN A 160 3.58 1.08 -18.54
CA ASN A 160 2.41 1.67 -17.86
C ASN A 160 2.82 2.60 -16.70
N VAL A 161 3.93 2.34 -16.04
CA VAL A 161 4.48 3.17 -14.96
C VAL A 161 5.10 4.46 -15.52
N ILE A 162 5.88 4.38 -16.61
CA ILE A 162 6.46 5.58 -17.26
C ILE A 162 5.38 6.52 -17.80
N ARG A 163 4.25 5.98 -18.33
CA ARG A 163 3.10 6.77 -18.78
C ARG A 163 2.38 7.51 -17.64
N ASN A 164 2.22 6.85 -16.49
CA ASN A 164 1.66 7.46 -15.28
C ASN A 164 2.59 8.52 -14.66
N LEU A 165 3.90 8.38 -14.80
CA LEU A 165 4.87 9.37 -14.32
C LEU A 165 4.82 10.68 -15.13
N ILE A 166 4.59 10.61 -16.45
CA ILE A 166 4.49 11.79 -17.33
C ILE A 166 3.15 12.54 -17.14
N GLU A 167 2.08 11.85 -16.73
CA GLU A 167 0.80 12.46 -16.38
C GLU A 167 0.73 13.00 -14.95
N LEU A 168 1.66 12.63 -14.05
CA LEU A 168 1.74 13.19 -12.68
C LEU A 168 2.58 14.47 -12.60
N THR A 169 3.45 14.71 -13.58
CA THR A 169 4.15 15.99 -13.76
C THR A 169 3.24 17.13 -14.25
N SER A 170 1.94 16.88 -14.48
CA SER A 170 0.94 17.89 -14.88
C SER A 170 -0.01 18.33 -13.74
N VAL A 171 0.33 18.03 -12.49
CA VAL A 171 -0.54 18.22 -11.31
C VAL A 171 -0.21 19.50 -10.50
N ASP A 172 0.47 20.48 -11.11
CA ASP A 172 0.83 21.75 -10.45
C ASP A 172 -0.34 22.41 -9.72
N ARG A 173 -1.55 22.36 -10.32
CA ARG A 173 -2.75 22.97 -9.73
C ARG A 173 -3.25 22.25 -8.48
N VAL A 174 -3.26 20.93 -8.44
CA VAL A 174 -3.74 20.18 -7.27
C VAL A 174 -2.71 20.28 -6.15
N GLN A 175 -1.42 20.16 -6.49
CA GLN A 175 -0.34 20.35 -5.53
C GLN A 175 -0.38 21.75 -4.90
N TYR A 176 -0.56 22.79 -5.72
CA TYR A 176 -0.72 24.16 -5.23
C TYR A 176 -1.88 24.31 -4.26
N ARG A 177 -3.06 23.75 -4.58
CA ARG A 177 -4.24 23.85 -3.71
C ARG A 177 -4.11 23.05 -2.42
N ILE A 178 -3.43 21.90 -2.45
CA ILE A 178 -3.09 21.14 -1.24
C ILE A 178 -2.15 21.97 -0.36
N GLN A 179 -1.10 22.56 -0.94
CA GLN A 179 -0.16 23.41 -0.21
C GLN A 179 -0.85 24.65 0.39
N GLU A 180 -1.73 25.30 -0.37
CA GLU A 180 -2.53 26.44 0.11
C GLU A 180 -3.42 26.05 1.31
N GLU A 181 -4.07 24.88 1.26
CA GLU A 181 -4.90 24.38 2.36
C GLU A 181 -4.06 24.04 3.60
N ILE A 182 -2.89 23.41 3.42
CA ILE A 182 -1.93 23.11 4.49
C ILE A 182 -1.44 24.39 5.16
N ASP A 183 -0.97 25.37 4.37
CA ASP A 183 -0.45 26.64 4.89
C ASP A 183 -1.53 27.41 5.68
N LYS A 184 -2.81 27.31 5.29
CA LYS A 184 -3.93 27.95 5.99
C LYS A 184 -4.34 27.27 7.31
N ILE A 185 -4.29 25.94 7.39
CA ILE A 185 -4.87 25.19 8.52
C ILE A 185 -3.81 24.73 9.52
N VAL A 186 -2.69 24.20 9.01
CA VAL A 186 -1.60 23.68 9.83
C VAL A 186 -0.59 24.77 10.10
N GLY A 187 -0.29 25.59 9.08
CA GLY A 187 0.81 26.55 9.12
C GLY A 187 2.17 25.85 8.97
N ARG A 188 3.25 26.61 9.17
CA ARG A 188 4.65 26.11 9.02
C ARG A 188 5.35 25.82 10.34
N ASP A 189 4.74 26.20 11.47
CA ASP A 189 5.37 26.14 12.79
C ASP A 189 5.23 24.77 13.49
N ARG A 190 4.33 23.91 12.99
CA ARG A 190 4.06 22.58 13.57
C ARG A 190 3.88 21.51 12.50
N GLN A 191 4.10 20.26 12.90
CA GLN A 191 3.77 19.12 12.04
C GLN A 191 2.25 18.88 11.95
N PRO A 192 1.76 18.37 10.81
CA PRO A 192 0.39 17.90 10.68
C PRO A 192 0.07 16.79 11.71
N THR A 193 -1.15 16.81 12.23
CA THR A 193 -1.70 15.78 13.13
C THR A 193 -2.82 15.03 12.41
N TRP A 194 -3.16 13.84 12.90
CA TRP A 194 -4.27 13.07 12.34
C TRP A 194 -5.62 13.79 12.48
N GLU A 195 -5.78 14.62 13.50
CA GLU A 195 -7.02 15.39 13.73
C GLU A 195 -7.24 16.49 12.66
N ASP A 196 -6.16 17.02 12.07
CA ASP A 196 -6.23 18.09 11.06
C ASP A 196 -7.00 17.65 9.79
N ARG A 197 -7.09 16.35 9.51
CA ARG A 197 -7.83 15.79 8.36
C ARG A 197 -9.28 16.25 8.29
N HIS A 198 -9.91 16.51 9.45
CA HIS A 198 -11.32 16.96 9.52
C HIS A 198 -11.48 18.40 9.02
N ARG A 199 -10.39 19.17 9.06
CA ARG A 199 -10.36 20.57 8.64
C ARG A 199 -9.80 20.74 7.24
N MET A 200 -9.22 19.70 6.64
CA MET A 200 -8.57 19.71 5.32
C MET A 200 -9.34 18.87 4.27
N PRO A 201 -10.57 19.28 3.90
CA PRO A 201 -11.41 18.51 2.99
C PRO A 201 -10.81 18.34 1.59
N TYR A 202 -10.06 19.31 1.07
CA TYR A 202 -9.50 19.22 -0.28
C TYR A 202 -8.38 18.20 -0.37
N THR A 203 -7.48 18.20 0.61
CA THR A 203 -6.38 17.23 0.73
C THR A 203 -6.92 15.81 0.90
N VAL A 204 -7.93 15.64 1.76
CA VAL A 204 -8.59 14.33 1.93
C VAL A 204 -9.26 13.88 0.63
N ALA A 205 -9.96 14.76 -0.07
CA ALA A 205 -10.57 14.44 -1.36
C ALA A 205 -9.52 14.05 -2.42
N ALA A 206 -8.38 14.74 -2.49
CA ALA A 206 -7.29 14.41 -3.40
C ALA A 206 -6.70 13.02 -3.12
N ILE A 207 -6.55 12.65 -1.83
CA ILE A 207 -6.12 11.30 -1.43
C ILE A 207 -7.15 10.25 -1.88
N TRP A 208 -8.44 10.50 -1.69
CA TRP A 208 -9.49 9.59 -2.15
C TRP A 208 -9.51 9.43 -3.67
N GLU A 209 -9.32 10.52 -4.41
CA GLU A 209 -9.23 10.48 -5.88
C GLU A 209 -7.99 9.71 -6.34
N MET A 210 -6.86 9.81 -5.63
CA MET A 210 -5.68 8.99 -5.91
C MET A 210 -6.00 7.49 -5.77
N TYR A 211 -6.68 7.09 -4.68
CA TYR A 211 -7.11 5.70 -4.50
C TYR A 211 -8.14 5.24 -5.54
N ARG A 212 -9.04 6.15 -5.97
CA ARG A 212 -10.04 5.87 -7.01
C ARG A 212 -9.40 5.63 -8.37
N CYS A 213 -8.42 6.46 -8.76
CA CYS A 213 -7.72 6.36 -10.04
C CYS A 213 -6.74 5.18 -10.09
N LYS A 214 -6.20 4.76 -8.94
CA LYS A 214 -5.25 3.64 -8.84
C LYS A 214 -5.68 2.65 -7.76
N PRO A 215 -6.69 1.79 -8.02
CA PRO A 215 -7.04 0.73 -7.10
C PRO A 215 -5.82 -0.20 -6.94
N THR A 216 -5.29 -0.27 -5.72
CA THR A 216 -3.98 -0.90 -5.45
C THR A 216 -4.01 -2.41 -5.62
N LEU A 217 -5.12 -3.07 -5.27
CA LEU A 217 -5.27 -4.51 -5.39
C LEU A 217 -6.74 -4.91 -5.26
N THR A 218 -7.25 -5.72 -6.17
CA THR A 218 -8.53 -6.44 -5.98
C THR A 218 -8.18 -7.90 -5.77
N LEU A 219 -8.59 -8.47 -4.63
CA LEU A 219 -8.40 -9.89 -4.35
C LEU A 219 -9.65 -10.64 -4.77
N PRO A 220 -9.52 -11.76 -5.51
CA PRO A 220 -10.65 -12.56 -5.93
C PRO A 220 -11.38 -13.14 -4.71
N ARG A 221 -12.69 -13.28 -4.83
CA ARG A 221 -13.56 -13.97 -3.89
C ARG A 221 -14.38 -15.00 -4.64
N ALA A 222 -14.61 -16.14 -3.99
CA ALA A 222 -15.42 -17.24 -4.48
C ALA A 222 -16.69 -17.36 -3.64
#